data_AF-A0A409YYM8-F1
#
_entry.id   AF-A0A409YYM8-F1
#
_cell.length_a   1.000
_cell.length_b   1.000
_cell.length_c   1.000
_cell.angle_alpha   90.00
_cell.angle_beta   90.00
_cell.angle_gamma   90.00
#
_symmetry.space_group_name_H-M   'P 1'
#
loop_
_entity.id
_entity.type
_entity.pdbx_description
1 polymer ?
#
loop_
_entity_poly.entity_id
_entity_poly.type
_entity_poly.pdbx_seq_one_letter_code
_entity_poly.pdbx_strand_id
1 'polypeptide(L)'
;MATTLRHEFYETDEKLTLSIFDKGADPSQVSITFQDRKFTYTHGDKSLVLEPLKGQIDPDASDFTVGKIKIEARFVKRVLGRWGSLVGDSPDRKSCLASLSISYVAPAVPTETAATAAARQKRKNWEAITDDILTKEKEKSSEEDPNVGGDTALNSFFQKIFADADEDTKRAMMKSYQESGGTTLSTNWDEVKKGKVEVKPPQGAEWKNNLMSRLTIIVAATKANGIGVNARLPWRLPKEIKYFAQVTTQAPQGKQNAVIMGRNTWESIPKKFRPLPKRTNIVISRNPNYNLDATEGVVLQHNLQSALSLLDPTSSNNLHRGFIIGGATLYNESLELPLSETMPNVDRILLTRILQPDFAECDVFMPDFLKTGEQSEWKRASHDELSNWVGFDVPAGEQEENGIKYEFQMWVRK
;
A
#
# COMPACT_ATOMS: atom_id res chain seq x y z
N MET A 1 48.31 18.49 23.37
CA MET A 1 47.16 17.57 23.29
C MET A 1 46.18 18.16 22.28
N ALA A 2 45.95 17.49 21.14
CA ALA A 2 45.07 18.03 20.10
C ALA A 2 43.63 18.10 20.63
N THR A 3 43.08 19.30 20.73
CA THR A 3 41.69 19.49 21.15
C THR A 3 40.78 19.06 19.99
N THR A 4 40.09 17.92 20.14
CA THR A 4 39.16 17.43 19.13
C THR A 4 38.00 18.42 18.98
N LEU A 5 37.92 19.08 17.83
CA LEU A 5 36.83 19.99 17.50
C LEU A 5 35.53 19.20 17.32
N ARG A 6 34.49 19.60 18.06
CA ARG A 6 33.14 19.07 17.84
C ARG A 6 32.67 19.49 16.45
N HIS A 7 32.21 18.53 15.68
CA HIS A 7 31.66 18.75 14.36
C HIS A 7 30.41 17.89 14.16
N GLU A 8 29.50 18.40 13.35
CA GLU A 8 28.30 17.69 12.91
C GLU A 8 28.21 17.87 11.40
N PHE A 9 27.68 16.89 10.68
CA PHE A 9 27.48 17.01 9.25
C PHE A 9 26.06 16.66 8.87
N TYR A 10 25.58 17.33 7.84
CA TYR A 10 24.36 17.01 7.14
C TYR A 10 24.70 16.77 5.68
N GLU A 11 24.02 15.84 5.03
CA GLU A 11 24.24 15.57 3.62
C GLU A 11 22.94 15.41 2.84
N THR A 12 23.02 15.83 1.60
CA THR A 12 22.09 15.53 0.52
C THR A 12 22.80 14.59 -0.47
N ASP A 13 22.12 14.20 -1.53
CA ASP A 13 22.70 13.30 -2.52
C ASP A 13 23.80 14.00 -3.33
N GLU A 14 23.76 15.34 -3.44
CA GLU A 14 24.71 16.14 -4.23
C GLU A 14 25.73 16.91 -3.38
N LYS A 15 25.36 17.32 -2.17
CA LYS A 15 26.18 18.19 -1.30
C LYS A 15 26.28 17.65 0.11
N LEU A 16 27.45 17.84 0.74
CA LEU A 16 27.67 17.58 2.15
C LEU A 16 27.98 18.91 2.85
N THR A 17 27.39 19.17 4.00
CA THR A 17 27.64 20.38 4.80
C THR A 17 28.15 19.98 6.18
N LEU A 18 29.40 20.34 6.49
CA LEU A 18 30.05 20.11 7.76
C LEU A 18 30.00 21.39 8.60
N SER A 19 29.36 21.30 9.76
CA SER A 19 29.36 22.33 10.80
C SER A 19 30.44 22.03 11.84
N ILE A 20 31.46 22.87 11.90
CA ILE A 20 32.56 22.78 12.88
C ILE A 20 32.29 23.83 13.96
N PHE A 21 32.17 23.40 15.22
CA PHE A 21 31.86 24.32 16.32
C PHE A 21 33.14 24.84 16.97
N ASP A 22 33.62 25.99 16.46
CA ASP A 22 34.75 26.72 17.04
C ASP A 22 34.30 28.14 17.42
N LYS A 23 34.14 28.38 18.74
CA LYS A 23 33.66 29.67 19.25
C LYS A 23 34.77 30.71 19.17
N GLY A 24 34.50 31.81 18.47
CA GLY A 24 35.42 32.94 18.36
C GLY A 24 36.48 32.80 17.25
N ALA A 25 36.23 31.97 16.23
CA ALA A 25 37.10 31.90 15.06
C ALA A 25 37.04 33.20 14.25
N ASP A 26 38.21 33.84 14.08
CA ASP A 26 38.34 35.02 13.22
C ASP A 26 38.54 34.55 11.77
N PRO A 27 37.75 35.04 10.79
CA PRO A 27 37.93 34.69 9.37
C PRO A 27 39.35 34.91 8.83
N SER A 28 40.13 35.82 9.43
CA SER A 28 41.51 36.12 9.01
C SER A 28 42.56 35.13 9.53
N GLN A 29 42.22 34.30 10.53
CA GLN A 29 43.16 33.36 11.17
C GLN A 29 42.82 31.88 10.91
N VAL A 30 41.78 31.63 10.10
CA VAL A 30 41.32 30.29 9.73
C VAL A 30 41.92 29.88 8.38
N SER A 31 42.48 28.68 8.31
CA SER A 31 42.93 28.07 7.04
C SER A 31 42.10 26.81 6.76
N ILE A 32 41.45 26.78 5.59
CA ILE A 32 40.62 25.67 5.12
C ILE A 32 41.13 25.20 3.77
N THR A 33 41.29 23.88 3.60
CA THR A 33 41.73 23.28 2.34
C THR A 33 40.84 22.10 1.97
N PHE A 34 40.33 22.13 0.74
CA PHE A 34 39.58 21.06 0.09
C PHE A 34 40.48 20.32 -0.89
N GLN A 35 40.49 18.99 -0.84
CA GLN A 35 41.16 18.11 -1.79
C GLN A 35 40.20 16.94 -2.10
N ASP A 36 40.39 16.26 -3.23
CA ASP A 36 39.49 15.22 -3.76
C ASP A 36 38.91 14.27 -2.72
N ARG A 37 39.73 13.84 -1.74
CA ARG A 37 39.29 12.99 -0.63
C ARG A 37 39.85 13.44 0.72
N LYS A 38 40.17 14.71 0.88
CA LYS A 38 40.71 15.23 2.14
C LYS A 38 40.19 16.62 2.43
N PHE A 39 39.83 16.82 3.69
CA PHE A 39 39.47 18.13 4.21
C PHE A 39 40.37 18.46 5.39
N THR A 40 40.86 19.69 5.44
CA THR A 40 41.69 20.17 6.55
C THR A 40 41.22 21.56 6.97
N TYR A 41 40.98 21.72 8.27
CA TYR A 41 40.68 22.99 8.93
C TYR A 41 41.74 23.23 10.02
N THR A 42 42.32 24.42 10.05
CA THR A 42 43.26 24.85 11.10
C THR A 42 42.93 26.26 11.58
N HIS A 43 42.97 26.46 12.90
CA HIS A 43 42.74 27.74 13.56
C HIS A 43 43.51 27.76 14.89
N GLY A 44 44.63 28.50 14.93
CA GLY A 44 45.57 28.49 16.06
C GLY A 44 46.06 27.09 16.40
N ASP A 45 45.88 26.66 17.65
CA ASP A 45 46.27 25.33 18.14
C ASP A 45 45.23 24.22 17.83
N LYS A 46 44.11 24.54 17.19
CA LYS A 46 43.04 23.60 16.87
C LYS A 46 43.08 23.21 15.40
N SER A 47 43.00 21.91 15.14
CA SER A 47 42.95 21.36 13.78
C SER A 47 41.93 20.24 13.66
N LEU A 48 41.31 20.14 12.49
CA LEU A 48 40.44 19.03 12.09
C LEU A 48 40.87 18.54 10.71
N VAL A 49 41.34 17.30 10.65
CA VAL A 49 41.73 16.63 9.41
C VAL A 49 40.78 15.45 9.18
N LEU A 50 40.11 15.44 8.03
CA LEU A 50 39.26 14.34 7.59
C LEU A 50 39.88 13.70 6.35
N GLU A 51 40.47 12.51 6.52
CA GLU A 51 41.15 11.76 5.47
C GLU A 51 41.09 10.24 5.78
N PRO A 52 40.77 9.37 4.81
CA PRO A 52 40.20 9.68 3.50
C PRO A 52 38.68 9.92 3.59
N LEU A 53 38.19 10.95 2.89
CA LEU A 53 36.75 11.16 2.73
C LEU A 53 36.11 9.95 2.03
N LYS A 54 34.87 9.66 2.43
CA LYS A 54 34.11 8.47 2.01
C LYS A 54 33.85 8.40 0.50
N GLY A 55 33.79 9.54 -0.18
CA GLY A 55 33.70 9.66 -1.63
C GLY A 55 34.50 10.86 -2.14
N GLN A 56 34.51 11.07 -3.45
CA GLN A 56 35.21 12.21 -4.05
C GLN A 56 34.39 13.50 -3.96
N ILE A 57 35.04 14.59 -3.54
CA ILE A 57 34.50 15.95 -3.60
C ILE A 57 35.05 16.69 -4.82
N ASP A 58 34.37 17.75 -5.22
CA ASP A 58 34.87 18.72 -6.19
C ASP A 58 35.43 19.95 -5.44
N PRO A 59 36.77 20.10 -5.33
CA PRO A 59 37.37 21.18 -4.53
C PRO A 59 37.00 22.57 -5.05
N ASP A 60 36.89 22.74 -6.36
CA ASP A 60 36.62 24.04 -7.00
C ASP A 60 35.18 24.52 -6.79
N ALA A 61 34.24 23.58 -6.64
CA ALA A 61 32.82 23.86 -6.41
C ALA A 61 32.44 23.88 -4.91
N SER A 62 33.36 23.52 -4.02
CA SER A 62 33.14 23.48 -2.58
C SER A 62 33.43 24.84 -1.94
N ASP A 63 32.51 25.32 -1.08
CA ASP A 63 32.57 26.63 -0.44
C ASP A 63 32.60 26.53 1.08
N PHE A 64 32.97 27.63 1.76
CA PHE A 64 32.90 27.69 3.22
C PHE A 64 32.42 29.06 3.71
N THR A 65 31.83 29.08 4.90
CA THR A 65 31.38 30.29 5.58
C THR A 65 31.84 30.24 7.04
N VAL A 66 32.58 31.27 7.48
CA VAL A 66 33.06 31.39 8.86
C VAL A 66 32.08 32.27 9.65
N GLY A 67 31.41 31.69 10.65
CA GLY A 67 30.57 32.42 11.59
C GLY A 67 31.22 32.54 12.97
N LYS A 68 30.64 33.38 13.84
CA LYS A 68 31.18 33.64 15.20
C LYS A 68 31.17 32.41 16.14
N ILE A 69 30.29 31.46 15.88
CA ILE A 69 30.04 30.29 16.75
C ILE A 69 30.41 28.97 16.07
N LYS A 70 30.28 28.93 14.74
CA LYS A 70 30.51 27.73 13.92
C LYS A 70 31.00 28.12 12.53
N ILE A 71 31.75 27.21 11.93
CA ILE A 71 32.19 27.27 10.54
C ILE A 71 31.38 26.24 9.77
N GLU A 72 30.84 26.65 8.63
CA GLU A 72 30.12 25.76 7.72
C GLU A 72 30.98 25.53 6.48
N ALA A 73 31.46 24.31 6.29
CA ALA A 73 32.12 23.88 5.05
C ALA A 73 31.14 23.07 4.20
N ARG A 74 30.95 23.46 2.95
CA ARG A 74 30.02 22.86 2.00
C ARG A 74 30.82 22.18 0.90
N PHE A 75 30.67 20.88 0.81
CA PHE A 75 31.32 20.02 -0.15
C PHE A 75 30.34 19.69 -1.27
N VAL A 76 30.78 19.82 -2.52
CA VAL A 76 30.06 19.29 -3.67
C VAL A 76 30.59 17.90 -3.97
N LYS A 77 29.72 16.89 -4.04
CA LYS A 77 30.11 15.51 -4.31
C LYS A 77 30.28 15.30 -5.82
N ARG A 78 31.35 14.62 -6.24
CA ARG A 78 31.53 14.23 -7.64
C ARG A 78 30.62 13.09 -8.06
N VAL A 79 30.26 12.22 -7.12
CA VAL A 79 29.34 11.10 -7.34
C VAL A 79 28.13 11.27 -6.45
N LEU A 80 26.96 11.29 -7.07
CA LEU A 80 25.67 11.44 -6.39
C LEU A 80 25.43 10.23 -5.48
N GLY A 81 25.15 10.49 -4.21
CA GLY A 81 24.91 9.45 -3.22
C GLY A 81 25.21 9.90 -1.79
N ARG A 82 24.62 9.20 -0.81
CA ARG A 82 24.83 9.47 0.62
C ARG A 82 25.97 8.63 1.16
N TRP A 83 26.87 9.27 1.90
CA TRP A 83 28.08 8.65 2.42
C TRP A 83 27.85 7.93 3.74
N GLY A 84 26.90 8.41 4.56
CA GLY A 84 26.58 7.86 5.89
C GLY A 84 27.67 8.07 6.95
N SER A 85 28.92 8.29 6.54
CA SER A 85 30.05 8.69 7.37
C SER A 85 30.96 9.65 6.60
N LEU A 86 31.67 10.54 7.31
CA LEU A 86 32.60 11.50 6.69
C LEU A 86 33.86 10.83 6.13
N VAL A 87 34.39 9.84 6.85
CA VAL A 87 35.65 9.15 6.52
C VAL A 87 35.36 7.69 6.12
N GLY A 88 36.10 7.16 5.16
CA GLY A 88 36.11 5.74 4.81
C GLY A 88 36.74 5.42 3.45
N ASP A 89 37.16 4.17 3.26
CA ASP A 89 37.98 3.73 2.11
C ASP A 89 37.21 3.40 0.82
N SER A 90 35.96 3.82 0.65
CA SER A 90 35.18 3.43 -0.53
C SER A 90 35.61 4.24 -1.76
N PRO A 91 36.23 3.64 -2.80
CA PRO A 91 36.35 4.33 -4.08
C PRO A 91 34.98 4.24 -4.77
N ASP A 92 34.47 5.38 -5.23
CA ASP A 92 33.18 5.47 -5.91
C ASP A 92 33.08 4.42 -7.04
N ARG A 93 32.21 3.41 -6.87
CA ARG A 93 31.90 2.43 -7.92
C ARG A 93 31.05 3.12 -8.98
N LYS A 94 31.68 3.49 -10.11
CA LYS A 94 30.96 3.97 -11.29
C LYS A 94 30.01 2.89 -11.82
N SER A 95 28.76 3.31 -12.00
CA SER A 95 27.83 2.80 -13.01
C SER A 95 28.54 2.70 -14.37
N CYS A 96 28.69 1.48 -14.90
CA CYS A 96 29.11 1.24 -16.27
C CYS A 96 27.88 0.87 -17.11
N LEU A 97 27.25 1.88 -17.71
CA LEU A 97 26.41 1.76 -18.91
C LEU A 97 26.66 2.99 -19.81
N ALA A 98 27.93 3.25 -20.09
CA ALA A 98 28.37 4.29 -21.02
C ALA A 98 29.28 3.67 -22.09
N SER A 99 28.66 2.91 -23.00
CA SER A 99 29.20 2.67 -24.34
C SER A 99 28.11 2.05 -25.19
N LEU A 100 27.24 2.90 -25.73
CA LEU A 100 26.59 2.77 -27.04
C LEU A 100 25.98 4.15 -27.36
N SER A 101 26.83 5.04 -27.86
CA SER A 101 26.43 6.33 -28.41
C SER A 101 25.72 6.11 -29.74
N ILE A 102 24.41 6.33 -29.77
CA ILE A 102 23.67 6.65 -30.99
C ILE A 102 23.20 8.10 -30.85
N SER A 103 23.76 8.94 -31.71
CA SER A 103 23.44 10.35 -31.88
C SER A 103 21.97 10.53 -32.24
N TYR A 104 21.24 11.35 -31.48
CA TYR A 104 19.94 11.86 -31.92
C TYR A 104 19.87 13.36 -31.70
N VAL A 105 19.54 14.04 -32.79
CA VAL A 105 19.51 15.49 -32.99
C VAL A 105 18.18 16.04 -32.48
N ALA A 106 18.22 17.08 -31.66
CA ALA A 106 17.05 17.84 -31.25
C ALA A 106 16.57 18.77 -32.37
N PRO A 107 15.24 19.01 -32.49
CA PRO A 107 14.78 20.30 -32.98
C PRO A 107 13.84 21.00 -31.99
N ALA A 108 13.77 22.31 -32.22
CA ALA A 108 13.31 23.39 -31.36
C ALA A 108 11.79 23.49 -31.18
N VAL A 109 11.44 24.15 -30.08
CA VAL A 109 10.14 24.77 -29.77
C VAL A 109 9.93 25.99 -30.69
N PRO A 110 8.66 26.34 -31.00
CA PRO A 110 8.24 27.71 -30.71
C PRO A 110 6.86 27.82 -30.02
N THR A 111 6.72 28.96 -29.36
CA THR A 111 5.71 29.41 -28.39
C THR A 111 4.50 30.12 -29.03
N GLU A 112 3.43 30.30 -28.23
CA GLU A 112 2.30 31.26 -28.31
C GLU A 112 1.18 30.93 -29.35
N THR A 113 -0.12 31.24 -29.16
CA THR A 113 -0.83 32.30 -28.41
C THR A 113 -2.34 31.96 -28.24
N ALA A 114 -2.98 32.65 -27.29
CA ALA A 114 -4.34 33.24 -27.32
C ALA A 114 -5.63 32.39 -27.25
N ALA A 115 -6.59 33.00 -26.55
CA ALA A 115 -7.88 32.51 -26.09
C ALA A 115 -9.04 32.80 -27.06
N THR A 116 -10.12 32.01 -26.95
CA THR A 116 -11.50 32.46 -27.26
C THR A 116 -12.54 31.72 -26.39
N ALA A 117 -13.51 32.49 -25.91
CA ALA A 117 -14.66 32.06 -25.11
C ALA A 117 -15.85 31.62 -25.98
N ALA A 118 -16.66 30.66 -25.50
CA ALA A 118 -18.05 30.50 -25.91
C ALA A 118 -18.92 29.73 -24.88
N ALA A 119 -19.92 30.45 -24.34
CA ALA A 119 -21.29 30.07 -24.00
C ALA A 119 -21.64 28.79 -23.18
N ARG A 120 -21.91 29.03 -21.87
CA ARG A 120 -23.19 28.83 -21.13
C ARG A 120 -24.04 27.58 -21.42
N GLN A 121 -24.26 26.73 -20.40
CA GLN A 121 -25.60 26.20 -20.07
C GLN A 121 -25.75 25.82 -18.58
N LYS A 122 -26.93 26.15 -18.04
CA LYS A 122 -27.35 26.03 -16.64
C LYS A 122 -27.63 24.57 -16.26
N ARG A 123 -27.16 24.18 -15.07
CA ARG A 123 -27.45 22.92 -14.38
C ARG A 123 -28.94 22.82 -14.04
N LYS A 124 -29.56 21.69 -14.39
CA LYS A 124 -30.88 21.26 -13.92
C LYS A 124 -30.71 20.41 -12.65
N ASN A 125 -31.46 20.78 -11.61
CA ASN A 125 -31.55 20.11 -10.31
C ASN A 125 -32.33 18.79 -10.45
N TRP A 126 -31.77 17.66 -10.01
CA TRP A 126 -32.37 16.32 -10.06
C TRP A 126 -32.86 15.80 -8.70
N GLU A 127 -32.93 16.65 -7.68
CA GLU A 127 -33.37 16.29 -6.31
C GLU A 127 -34.91 16.25 -6.15
N ALA A 128 -35.65 15.80 -7.17
CA ALA A 128 -37.12 15.74 -7.12
C ALA A 128 -37.76 14.50 -7.78
N ILE A 129 -36.97 13.45 -8.08
CA ILE A 129 -37.47 12.21 -8.72
C ILE A 129 -37.25 10.96 -7.84
N THR A 130 -36.74 11.12 -6.62
CA THR A 130 -36.48 10.01 -5.69
C THR A 130 -37.58 9.76 -4.65
N ASP A 131 -38.52 10.69 -4.43
CA ASP A 131 -39.57 10.53 -3.39
C ASP A 131 -40.92 10.00 -3.91
N ASP A 132 -41.11 9.89 -5.23
CA ASP A 132 -42.40 9.45 -5.83
C ASP A 132 -42.40 7.96 -6.26
N ILE A 133 -41.24 7.29 -6.20
CA ILE A 133 -41.09 5.84 -6.50
C ILE A 133 -41.10 5.00 -5.20
N LEU A 134 -40.80 5.62 -4.05
CA LEU A 134 -40.78 4.96 -2.74
C LEU A 134 -42.15 4.93 -2.02
N THR A 135 -43.20 5.49 -2.64
CA THR A 135 -44.55 5.61 -2.02
C THR A 135 -45.64 4.83 -2.76
N LYS A 136 -45.34 4.06 -3.79
CA LYS A 136 -46.30 3.17 -4.45
C LYS A 136 -45.71 1.79 -4.67
N GLU A 137 -45.98 0.88 -3.73
CA GLU A 137 -46.60 -0.42 -4.01
C GLU A 137 -46.67 -1.26 -2.73
N LYS A 138 -47.89 -1.53 -2.27
CA LYS A 138 -48.18 -2.49 -1.21
C LYS A 138 -49.16 -3.54 -1.75
N GLU A 139 -48.72 -4.81 -1.62
CA GLU A 139 -49.43 -6.10 -1.47
C GLU A 139 -50.33 -6.68 -2.58
N LYS A 140 -50.06 -7.97 -2.91
CA LYS A 140 -51.07 -9.06 -2.97
C LYS A 140 -50.43 -10.46 -2.89
N SER A 141 -51.27 -11.45 -2.59
CA SER A 141 -51.08 -12.66 -1.76
C SER A 141 -50.59 -13.95 -2.44
N SER A 142 -50.27 -14.94 -1.58
CA SER A 142 -49.87 -16.33 -1.79
C SER A 142 -51.02 -17.30 -2.07
N GLU A 143 -50.84 -18.27 -2.98
CA GLU A 143 -51.28 -19.68 -2.90
C GLU A 143 -50.84 -20.43 -4.18
N GLU A 144 -50.30 -21.65 -4.02
CA GLU A 144 -49.91 -22.63 -5.09
C GLU A 144 -48.53 -22.58 -5.77
N ASP A 145 -47.41 -22.55 -5.03
CA ASP A 145 -46.18 -23.28 -5.46
C ASP A 145 -45.17 -23.44 -4.28
N PRO A 146 -44.84 -24.67 -3.83
CA PRO A 146 -43.88 -24.88 -2.72
C PRO A 146 -42.40 -24.68 -3.09
N ASN A 147 -42.05 -24.21 -4.31
CA ASN A 147 -40.65 -23.94 -4.66
C ASN A 147 -40.36 -22.53 -5.20
N VAL A 148 -41.23 -21.55 -4.93
CA VAL A 148 -41.00 -20.15 -5.32
C VAL A 148 -41.17 -19.23 -4.10
N GLY A 149 -40.10 -19.08 -3.31
CA GLY A 149 -40.16 -18.21 -2.12
C GLY A 149 -38.90 -18.22 -1.26
N GLY A 150 -37.76 -17.83 -1.85
CA GLY A 150 -36.49 -17.67 -1.14
C GLY A 150 -36.57 -16.70 0.05
N ASP A 151 -35.89 -17.10 1.13
CA ASP A 151 -35.59 -16.42 2.41
C ASP A 151 -36.75 -15.88 3.27
N THR A 152 -37.84 -15.39 2.69
CA THR A 152 -38.93 -14.72 3.44
C THR A 152 -39.87 -15.72 4.12
N ALA A 153 -40.17 -16.85 3.44
CA ALA A 153 -40.97 -17.93 4.02
C ALA A 153 -40.21 -18.68 5.12
N LEU A 154 -38.90 -18.87 4.94
CA LEU A 154 -37.99 -19.41 5.95
C LEU A 154 -37.94 -18.51 7.19
N ASN A 155 -37.77 -17.19 7.02
CA ASN A 155 -37.80 -16.25 8.14
C ASN A 155 -39.13 -16.27 8.90
N SER A 156 -40.25 -16.37 8.19
CA SER A 156 -41.58 -16.45 8.81
C SER A 156 -41.79 -17.75 9.60
N PHE A 157 -41.22 -18.85 9.10
CA PHE A 157 -41.23 -20.14 9.78
C PHE A 157 -40.35 -20.12 11.04
N PHE A 158 -39.14 -19.55 10.96
CA PHE A 158 -38.26 -19.38 12.13
C PHE A 158 -38.83 -18.44 13.18
N GLN A 159 -39.51 -17.36 12.77
CA GLN A 159 -40.16 -16.44 13.70
C GLN A 159 -41.30 -17.10 14.49
N LYS A 160 -42.09 -17.98 13.86
CA LYS A 160 -43.13 -18.75 14.55
C LYS A 160 -42.55 -19.72 15.58
N ILE A 161 -41.51 -20.49 15.20
CA ILE A 161 -40.87 -21.42 16.14
C ILE A 161 -40.22 -20.67 17.31
N PHE A 162 -39.58 -19.52 17.06
CA PHE A 162 -38.94 -18.73 18.11
C PHE A 162 -39.94 -17.99 19.01
N ALA A 163 -41.13 -17.66 18.52
CA ALA A 163 -42.18 -17.04 19.31
C ALA A 163 -42.76 -18.01 20.35
N ASP A 164 -42.99 -19.27 19.94
CA ASP A 164 -43.67 -20.28 20.75
C ASP A 164 -42.72 -21.17 21.61
N ALA A 165 -41.40 -21.06 21.43
CA ALA A 165 -40.42 -21.84 22.18
C ALA A 165 -40.16 -21.33 23.62
N ASP A 166 -39.77 -22.23 24.51
CA ASP A 166 -39.24 -21.92 25.84
C ASP A 166 -37.81 -21.34 25.79
N GLU A 167 -37.39 -20.61 26.83
CA GLU A 167 -36.09 -19.89 26.89
C GLU A 167 -34.89 -20.80 26.60
N ASP A 168 -34.90 -22.05 27.10
CA ASP A 168 -33.80 -22.99 26.89
C ASP A 168 -33.77 -23.51 25.44
N THR A 169 -34.93 -23.73 24.83
CA THR A 169 -35.04 -24.04 23.39
C THR A 169 -34.56 -22.87 22.52
N LYS A 170 -34.90 -21.62 22.86
CA LYS A 170 -34.38 -20.43 22.13
C LYS A 170 -32.86 -20.32 22.23
N ARG A 171 -32.29 -20.60 23.39
CA ARG A 171 -30.83 -20.63 23.60
C ARG A 171 -30.17 -21.75 22.81
N ALA A 172 -30.77 -22.94 22.78
CA ALA A 172 -30.31 -24.07 21.98
C ALA A 172 -30.33 -23.74 20.48
N MET A 173 -31.41 -23.13 19.99
CA MET A 173 -31.56 -22.72 18.60
C MET A 173 -30.53 -21.65 18.21
N MET A 174 -30.35 -20.62 19.04
CA MET A 174 -29.40 -19.54 18.74
C MET A 174 -27.96 -20.04 18.74
N LYS A 175 -27.60 -20.89 19.72
CA LYS A 175 -26.26 -21.50 19.80
C LYS A 175 -26.01 -22.49 18.66
N SER A 176 -26.97 -23.35 18.34
CA SER A 176 -26.89 -24.31 17.22
C SER A 176 -26.79 -23.59 15.88
N TYR A 177 -27.59 -22.54 15.67
CA TYR A 177 -27.54 -21.74 14.45
C TYR A 177 -26.20 -21.02 14.29
N GLN A 178 -25.69 -20.44 15.37
CA GLN A 178 -24.42 -19.72 15.36
C GLN A 178 -23.20 -20.64 15.23
N GLU A 179 -23.23 -21.83 15.86
CA GLU A 179 -22.12 -22.80 15.78
C GLU A 179 -22.13 -23.59 14.46
N SER A 180 -23.30 -23.84 13.88
CA SER A 180 -23.42 -24.57 12.61
C SER A 180 -23.35 -23.69 11.36
N GLY A 181 -23.27 -22.36 11.52
CA GLY A 181 -23.33 -21.44 10.38
C GLY A 181 -24.68 -21.48 9.64
N GLY A 182 -25.76 -21.84 10.33
CA GLY A 182 -27.13 -21.86 9.81
C GLY A 182 -27.57 -23.15 9.12
N THR A 183 -26.77 -24.22 9.16
CA THR A 183 -27.11 -25.49 8.51
C THR A 183 -27.83 -26.48 9.41
N THR A 184 -27.71 -26.35 10.73
CA THR A 184 -28.27 -27.31 11.70
C THR A 184 -29.01 -26.58 12.82
N LEU A 185 -30.30 -26.89 13.00
CA LEU A 185 -31.13 -26.34 14.06
C LEU A 185 -31.46 -27.44 15.07
N SER A 186 -30.82 -27.43 16.23
CA SER A 186 -31.18 -28.27 17.36
C SER A 186 -31.99 -27.48 18.39
N THR A 187 -33.07 -28.08 18.89
CA THR A 187 -33.96 -27.51 19.92
C THR A 187 -33.67 -28.07 21.31
N ASN A 188 -32.72 -29.00 21.47
CA ASN A 188 -32.43 -29.66 22.75
C ASN A 188 -31.19 -29.07 23.45
N TRP A 189 -31.39 -28.28 24.51
CA TRP A 189 -30.32 -27.60 25.24
C TRP A 189 -29.32 -28.56 25.91
N ASP A 190 -29.78 -29.70 26.43
CA ASP A 190 -28.94 -30.66 27.13
C ASP A 190 -27.95 -31.39 26.20
N GLU A 191 -28.23 -31.44 24.90
CA GLU A 191 -27.33 -31.98 23.87
C GLU A 191 -26.32 -30.93 23.41
N VAL A 192 -26.78 -29.72 23.10
CA VAL A 192 -25.95 -28.60 22.63
C VAL A 192 -24.98 -28.09 23.73
N LYS A 193 -25.27 -28.37 25.01
CA LYS A 193 -24.37 -28.04 26.12
C LYS A 193 -23.22 -29.04 26.28
N LYS A 194 -23.38 -30.30 25.87
CA LYS A 194 -22.41 -31.39 26.13
C LYS A 194 -21.29 -31.49 25.07
N GLY A 195 -21.41 -30.82 23.92
CA GLY A 195 -20.36 -30.79 22.88
C GLY A 195 -20.72 -29.88 21.70
N LYS A 196 -19.75 -29.61 20.82
CA LYS A 196 -19.96 -28.80 19.59
C LYS A 196 -20.95 -29.50 18.67
N VAL A 197 -21.92 -28.76 18.13
CA VAL A 197 -22.92 -29.29 17.19
C VAL A 197 -22.27 -29.49 15.82
N GLU A 198 -22.35 -30.71 15.28
CA GLU A 198 -21.79 -31.04 13.97
C GLU A 198 -22.59 -30.39 12.84
N VAL A 199 -21.87 -29.90 11.84
CA VAL A 199 -22.46 -29.39 10.61
C VAL A 199 -22.73 -30.54 9.67
N LYS A 200 -24.01 -30.75 9.36
CA LYS A 200 -24.46 -31.69 8.32
C LYS A 200 -25.13 -30.88 7.21
N PRO A 201 -24.40 -30.56 6.13
CA PRO A 201 -24.98 -29.90 4.98
C PRO A 201 -26.09 -30.76 4.33
N PRO A 202 -27.07 -30.15 3.63
CA PRO A 202 -28.02 -30.87 2.80
C PRO A 202 -27.29 -31.73 1.75
N GLN A 203 -27.82 -32.92 1.43
CA GLN A 203 -27.21 -33.81 0.42
C GLN A 203 -26.99 -33.05 -0.90
N GLY A 204 -25.72 -32.91 -1.29
CA GLY A 204 -25.28 -32.23 -2.52
C GLY A 204 -24.65 -30.84 -2.35
N ALA A 205 -24.65 -30.27 -1.14
CA ALA A 205 -23.96 -29.01 -0.85
C ALA A 205 -22.73 -29.25 0.05
N GLU A 206 -21.53 -29.04 -0.46
CA GLU A 206 -20.32 -29.04 0.38
C GLU A 206 -20.19 -27.70 1.12
N TRP A 207 -20.05 -27.77 2.45
CA TRP A 207 -19.69 -26.59 3.24
C TRP A 207 -18.21 -26.27 3.02
N LYS A 208 -17.91 -25.41 2.03
CA LYS A 208 -16.58 -24.81 1.93
C LYS A 208 -16.44 -23.79 3.05
N ASN A 209 -15.81 -24.21 4.14
CA ASN A 209 -15.28 -23.29 5.14
C ASN A 209 -14.25 -22.39 4.45
N ASN A 210 -14.71 -21.23 3.98
CA ASN A 210 -13.86 -20.20 3.35
C ASN A 210 -13.13 -19.35 4.41
N LEU A 211 -12.88 -19.94 5.58
CA LEU A 211 -12.16 -19.35 6.69
C LEU A 211 -10.66 -19.61 6.52
N MET A 212 -10.14 -19.40 5.30
CA MET A 212 -8.71 -19.46 5.01
C MET A 212 -8.33 -18.09 4.45
N SER A 213 -7.25 -17.50 4.93
CA SER A 213 -6.89 -16.11 4.68
C SER A 213 -6.51 -15.89 3.21
N ARG A 214 -7.52 -15.65 2.38
CA ARG A 214 -7.35 -15.25 0.99
C ARG A 214 -6.72 -13.85 0.93
N LEU A 215 -5.69 -13.72 0.11
CA LEU A 215 -4.97 -12.46 -0.08
C LEU A 215 -5.60 -11.67 -1.22
N THR A 216 -5.67 -10.36 -1.02
CA THR A 216 -6.08 -9.43 -2.08
C THR A 216 -4.91 -8.52 -2.43
N ILE A 217 -4.50 -8.50 -3.69
CA ILE A 217 -3.62 -7.45 -4.20
C ILE A 217 -4.45 -6.19 -4.40
N ILE A 218 -3.93 -5.03 -3.99
CA ILE A 218 -4.49 -3.72 -4.37
C ILE A 218 -3.37 -2.86 -4.98
N VAL A 219 -3.63 -2.30 -6.15
CA VAL A 219 -2.60 -1.65 -6.97
C VAL A 219 -3.21 -0.64 -7.94
N ALA A 220 -2.52 0.48 -8.18
CA ALA A 220 -2.77 1.36 -9.31
C ALA A 220 -1.69 1.15 -10.36
N ALA A 221 -2.06 0.89 -11.62
CA ALA A 221 -1.10 0.58 -12.68
C ALA A 221 -1.53 1.13 -14.06
N THR A 222 -0.58 1.59 -14.86
CA THR A 222 -0.79 2.00 -16.27
C THR A 222 -1.16 0.82 -17.14
N LYS A 223 -1.62 1.04 -18.38
CA LYS A 223 -1.89 -0.06 -19.34
C LYS A 223 -0.69 -0.99 -19.57
N ALA A 224 0.53 -0.47 -19.45
CA ALA A 224 1.77 -1.26 -19.53
C ALA A 224 2.18 -1.91 -18.18
N ASN A 225 1.30 -1.90 -17.19
CA ASN A 225 1.53 -2.32 -15.80
C ASN A 225 2.60 -1.51 -15.05
N GLY A 226 2.89 -0.28 -15.47
CA GLY A 226 3.78 0.63 -14.73
C GLY A 226 3.12 1.08 -13.43
N ILE A 227 3.85 1.03 -12.31
CA ILE A 227 3.35 1.33 -10.96
C ILE A 227 4.19 2.37 -10.21
N GLY A 228 5.37 2.71 -10.72
CA GLY A 228 6.31 3.58 -10.02
C GLY A 228 7.35 4.20 -10.94
N VAL A 229 7.85 5.35 -10.53
CA VAL A 229 9.02 6.05 -11.08
C VAL A 229 9.87 6.56 -9.91
N ASN A 230 11.17 6.29 -9.90
CA ASN A 230 12.10 6.75 -8.85
C ASN A 230 11.59 6.47 -7.41
N ALA A 231 11.07 5.26 -7.19
CA ALA A 231 10.47 4.81 -5.92
C ALA A 231 9.27 5.64 -5.41
N ARG A 232 8.55 6.33 -6.31
CA ARG A 232 7.33 7.08 -6.01
C ARG A 232 6.22 6.74 -7.02
N LEU A 233 4.99 7.08 -6.68
CA LEU A 233 3.88 7.02 -7.64
C LEU A 233 4.06 8.14 -8.68
N PRO A 234 3.93 7.85 -9.99
CA PRO A 234 4.08 8.85 -11.06
C PRO A 234 2.94 9.89 -11.07
N TRP A 235 1.85 9.61 -10.36
CA TRP A 235 0.64 10.42 -10.33
C TRP A 235 0.23 10.80 -8.91
N ARG A 236 -0.64 11.82 -8.84
CA ARG A 236 -1.31 12.24 -7.61
C ARG A 236 -2.82 12.21 -7.80
N LEU A 237 -3.46 11.17 -7.27
CA LEU A 237 -4.89 10.90 -7.41
C LEU A 237 -5.56 10.81 -6.02
N PRO A 238 -5.93 11.95 -5.39
CA PRO A 238 -6.59 11.95 -4.09
C PRO A 238 -7.83 11.05 -3.99
N LYS A 239 -8.66 10.96 -5.03
CA LYS A 239 -9.84 10.07 -5.02
C LYS A 239 -9.46 8.60 -5.05
N GLU A 240 -8.41 8.25 -5.79
CA GLU A 240 -7.85 6.89 -5.82
C GLU A 240 -7.26 6.51 -4.46
N ILE A 241 -6.47 7.41 -3.84
CA ILE A 241 -5.93 7.20 -2.49
C ILE A 241 -7.05 7.07 -1.45
N LYS A 242 -8.16 7.81 -1.60
CA LYS A 242 -9.35 7.65 -0.76
C LYS A 242 -9.98 6.27 -0.94
N TYR A 243 -10.12 5.79 -2.18
CA TYR A 243 -10.57 4.44 -2.47
C TYR A 243 -9.67 3.39 -1.82
N PHE A 244 -8.34 3.46 -2.03
CA PHE A 244 -7.36 2.59 -1.40
C PHE A 244 -7.49 2.58 0.13
N ALA A 245 -7.58 3.77 0.74
CA ALA A 245 -7.70 3.89 2.19
C ALA A 245 -9.00 3.27 2.71
N GLN A 246 -10.13 3.50 2.01
CA GLN A 246 -11.43 2.98 2.40
C GLN A 246 -11.46 1.44 2.29
N VAL A 247 -11.08 0.88 1.15
CA VAL A 247 -11.04 -0.58 0.91
C VAL A 247 -10.15 -1.27 1.94
N THR A 248 -8.95 -0.77 2.16
CA THR A 248 -7.99 -1.43 3.06
C THR A 248 -8.34 -1.25 4.53
N THR A 249 -9.15 -0.27 4.90
CA THR A 249 -9.53 -0.01 6.31
C THR A 249 -10.84 -0.68 6.71
N GLN A 250 -11.78 -0.86 5.79
CA GLN A 250 -13.11 -1.37 6.12
C GLN A 250 -13.07 -2.83 6.54
N ALA A 251 -13.39 -3.07 7.81
CA ALA A 251 -13.48 -4.39 8.41
C ALA A 251 -14.72 -4.48 9.33
N PRO A 252 -15.27 -5.68 9.55
CA PRO A 252 -16.35 -5.89 10.51
C PRO A 252 -15.97 -5.41 11.93
N GLN A 253 -16.98 -5.12 12.74
CA GLN A 253 -16.77 -4.66 14.12
C GLN A 253 -15.89 -5.64 14.91
N GLY A 254 -14.88 -5.11 15.60
CA GLY A 254 -13.92 -5.90 16.38
C GLY A 254 -12.81 -6.56 15.55
N LYS A 255 -12.80 -6.40 14.22
CA LYS A 255 -11.73 -6.88 13.34
C LYS A 255 -10.99 -5.73 12.64
N GLN A 256 -9.80 -6.04 12.15
CA GLN A 256 -8.92 -5.13 11.44
C GLN A 256 -8.34 -5.82 10.20
N ASN A 257 -8.11 -5.10 9.12
CA ASN A 257 -7.39 -5.64 7.98
C ASN A 257 -5.88 -5.46 8.14
N ALA A 258 -5.11 -6.33 7.50
CA ALA A 258 -3.67 -6.21 7.40
C ALA A 258 -3.27 -5.66 6.02
N VAL A 259 -2.23 -4.82 5.99
CA VAL A 259 -1.58 -4.34 4.78
C VAL A 259 -0.14 -4.82 4.78
N ILE A 260 0.23 -5.61 3.78
CA ILE A 260 1.56 -6.21 3.62
C ILE A 260 2.29 -5.45 2.53
N MET A 261 3.48 -4.98 2.85
CA MET A 261 4.30 -4.21 1.92
C MET A 261 5.79 -4.51 2.04
N GLY A 262 6.52 -4.34 0.95
CA GLY A 262 7.98 -4.35 0.98
C GLY A 262 8.57 -3.08 1.62
N ARG A 263 9.80 -3.19 2.13
CA ARG A 263 10.54 -2.08 2.76
C ARG A 263 10.65 -0.81 1.88
N ASN A 264 10.85 -0.95 0.57
CA ASN A 264 10.90 0.23 -0.32
C ASN A 264 9.54 0.96 -0.40
N THR A 265 8.44 0.21 -0.42
CA THR A 265 7.09 0.78 -0.38
C THR A 265 6.86 1.49 0.95
N TRP A 266 7.23 0.88 2.07
CA TRP A 266 7.17 1.50 3.40
C TRP A 266 7.95 2.82 3.48
N GLU A 267 9.13 2.89 2.85
CA GLU A 267 9.98 4.08 2.78
C GLU A 267 9.43 5.17 1.86
N SER A 268 8.69 4.78 0.80
CA SER A 268 8.03 5.72 -0.11
C SER A 268 6.84 6.45 0.52
N ILE A 269 6.19 5.84 1.52
CA ILE A 269 5.07 6.45 2.23
C ILE A 269 5.61 7.58 3.13
N PRO A 270 5.13 8.83 2.99
CA PRO A 270 5.59 9.94 3.82
C PRO A 270 5.45 9.63 5.31
N LYS A 271 6.46 10.01 6.13
CA LYS A 271 6.47 9.71 7.58
C LYS A 271 5.19 10.09 8.33
N LYS A 272 4.51 11.16 7.91
CA LYS A 272 3.24 11.62 8.50
C LYS A 272 2.03 10.73 8.20
N PHE A 273 2.13 9.85 7.20
CA PHE A 273 1.06 8.96 6.75
C PHE A 273 1.36 7.48 7.06
N ARG A 274 2.51 7.18 7.67
CA ARG A 274 2.86 5.84 8.15
C ARG A 274 2.95 5.84 9.69
N PRO A 275 2.49 4.78 10.37
CA PRO A 275 1.79 3.63 9.81
C PRO A 275 0.42 4.01 9.24
N LEU A 276 -0.08 3.18 8.31
CA LEU A 276 -1.40 3.37 7.76
C LEU A 276 -2.43 3.11 8.88
N PRO A 277 -3.22 4.12 9.31
CA PRO A 277 -4.04 4.01 10.52
C PRO A 277 -5.16 2.98 10.34
N LYS A 278 -5.61 2.40 11.47
CA LYS A 278 -6.70 1.41 11.56
C LYS A 278 -6.44 0.12 10.76
N ARG A 279 -5.17 -0.20 10.51
CA ARG A 279 -4.70 -1.37 9.77
C ARG A 279 -3.45 -1.92 10.43
N THR A 280 -3.27 -3.24 10.35
CA THR A 280 -2.04 -3.89 10.82
C THR A 280 -1.03 -3.78 9.70
N ASN A 281 0.05 -3.03 9.92
CA ASN A 281 1.05 -2.79 8.89
C ASN A 281 2.13 -3.86 8.99
N ILE A 282 2.27 -4.71 7.97
CA ILE A 282 3.29 -5.76 7.91
C ILE A 282 4.34 -5.34 6.88
N VAL A 283 5.56 -5.08 7.34
CA VAL A 283 6.67 -4.64 6.49
C VAL A 283 7.64 -5.79 6.30
N ILE A 284 7.90 -6.16 5.05
CA ILE A 284 8.85 -7.22 4.70
C ILE A 284 10.22 -6.61 4.39
N SER A 285 11.24 -7.05 5.12
CA SER A 285 12.63 -6.66 4.92
C SER A 285 13.57 -7.84 5.13
N ARG A 286 14.57 -7.98 4.26
CA ARG A 286 15.66 -8.94 4.44
C ARG A 286 16.64 -8.53 5.54
N ASN A 287 16.60 -7.28 5.99
CA ASN A 287 17.40 -6.82 7.13
C ASN A 287 16.61 -7.07 8.42
N PRO A 288 16.99 -8.06 9.25
CA PRO A 288 16.28 -8.38 10.49
C PRO A 288 16.38 -7.27 11.53
N ASN A 289 17.38 -6.40 11.42
CA ASN A 289 17.62 -5.27 12.31
C ASN A 289 17.07 -3.96 11.73
N TYR A 290 16.15 -4.03 10.75
CA TYR A 290 15.52 -2.84 10.18
C TYR A 290 14.65 -2.17 11.25
N ASN A 291 15.03 -0.95 11.64
CA ASN A 291 14.27 -0.19 12.61
C ASN A 291 13.03 0.43 11.94
N LEU A 292 11.84 0.00 12.39
CA LEU A 292 10.56 0.57 11.95
C LEU A 292 10.18 1.86 12.67
N ASP A 293 11.10 2.44 13.45
CA ASP A 293 10.89 3.62 14.29
C ASP A 293 9.77 3.39 15.34
N ALA A 294 9.88 2.36 16.21
CA ALA A 294 9.02 2.11 17.39
C ALA A 294 7.51 2.46 17.27
N THR A 295 6.92 2.23 16.09
CA THR A 295 5.52 2.57 15.81
C THR A 295 4.59 1.43 16.19
N GLU A 296 3.61 1.72 17.06
CA GLU A 296 2.52 0.81 17.39
C GLU A 296 1.74 0.42 16.12
N GLY A 297 1.32 -0.86 16.03
CA GLY A 297 0.55 -1.38 14.89
C GLY A 297 1.38 -1.74 13.65
N VAL A 298 2.71 -1.83 13.77
CA VAL A 298 3.63 -2.25 12.70
C VAL A 298 4.40 -3.50 13.10
N VAL A 299 4.51 -4.46 12.18
CA VAL A 299 5.23 -5.72 12.38
C VAL A 299 6.27 -5.88 11.28
N LEU A 300 7.52 -6.16 11.68
CA LEU A 300 8.59 -6.52 10.74
C LEU A 300 8.53 -8.02 10.44
N GLN A 301 8.62 -8.37 9.17
CA GLN A 301 8.72 -9.76 8.70
C GLN A 301 9.88 -9.91 7.73
N HIS A 302 10.40 -11.13 7.59
CA HIS A 302 11.62 -11.39 6.83
C HIS A 302 11.36 -11.87 5.39
N ASN A 303 10.19 -12.47 5.15
CA ASN A 303 9.73 -12.89 3.83
C ASN A 303 8.19 -12.90 3.76
N LEU A 304 7.65 -13.20 2.59
CA LEU A 304 6.21 -13.33 2.39
C LEU A 304 5.62 -14.43 3.28
N GLN A 305 6.25 -15.62 3.34
CA GLN A 305 5.72 -16.75 4.11
C GLN A 305 5.49 -16.41 5.59
N SER A 306 6.42 -15.71 6.22
CA SER A 306 6.31 -15.32 7.62
C SER A 306 5.25 -14.24 7.86
N ALA A 307 5.01 -13.37 6.87
CA ALA A 307 3.86 -12.46 6.87
C ALA A 307 2.53 -13.21 6.75
N LEU A 308 2.47 -14.27 5.94
CA LEU A 308 1.28 -15.10 5.77
C LEU A 308 0.93 -15.89 7.02
N SER A 309 1.92 -16.38 7.78
CA SER A 309 1.68 -17.04 9.07
C SER A 309 0.98 -16.12 10.09
N LEU A 310 1.15 -14.80 9.99
CA LEU A 310 0.41 -13.85 10.84
C LEU A 310 -1.06 -13.72 10.46
N LEU A 311 -1.43 -14.10 9.25
CA LEU A 311 -2.81 -14.06 8.75
C LEU A 311 -3.55 -15.38 9.02
N ASP A 312 -2.90 -16.36 9.66
CA ASP A 312 -3.51 -17.64 9.95
C ASP A 312 -4.77 -17.44 10.84
N PRO A 313 -5.96 -17.91 10.42
CA PRO A 313 -7.19 -17.81 11.20
C PRO A 313 -7.14 -18.53 12.55
N THR A 314 -6.23 -19.50 12.70
CA THR A 314 -6.02 -20.22 13.96
C THR A 314 -5.22 -19.40 14.97
N SER A 315 -4.52 -18.35 14.52
CA SER A 315 -3.88 -17.39 15.39
C SER A 315 -4.95 -16.55 16.08
N SER A 316 -4.78 -16.28 17.39
CA SER A 316 -5.67 -15.41 18.17
C SER A 316 -5.52 -13.91 17.79
N ASN A 317 -5.56 -13.60 16.50
CA ASN A 317 -5.48 -12.25 15.96
C ASN A 317 -6.89 -11.75 15.58
N ASN A 318 -7.08 -10.43 15.58
CA ASN A 318 -8.33 -9.80 15.16
C ASN A 318 -8.32 -9.48 13.65
N LEU A 319 -7.61 -10.28 12.82
CA LEU A 319 -7.45 -9.96 11.41
C LEU A 319 -8.62 -10.47 10.57
N HIS A 320 -9.07 -9.64 9.62
CA HIS A 320 -10.16 -9.97 8.70
C HIS A 320 -9.65 -10.30 7.28
N ARG A 321 -8.99 -9.35 6.61
CA ARG A 321 -8.41 -9.54 5.27
C ARG A 321 -6.95 -9.14 5.22
N GLY A 322 -6.15 -9.82 4.41
CA GLY A 322 -4.77 -9.47 4.10
C GLY A 322 -4.67 -8.80 2.72
N PHE A 323 -4.15 -7.58 2.68
CA PHE A 323 -3.94 -6.82 1.45
C PHE A 323 -2.45 -6.74 1.10
N ILE A 324 -2.06 -7.22 -0.08
CA ILE A 324 -0.74 -6.96 -0.63
C ILE A 324 -0.78 -5.60 -1.33
N ILE A 325 -0.03 -4.62 -0.82
CA ILE A 325 -0.03 -3.25 -1.33
C ILE A 325 1.27 -2.90 -2.09
N GLY A 326 2.07 -3.91 -2.42
CA GLY A 326 3.28 -3.81 -3.24
C GLY A 326 4.59 -3.83 -2.45
N GLY A 327 5.74 -3.60 -3.07
CA GLY A 327 5.96 -3.24 -4.48
C GLY A 327 6.14 -4.44 -5.41
N ALA A 328 6.75 -4.19 -6.59
CA ALA A 328 6.90 -5.16 -7.68
C ALA A 328 7.39 -6.55 -7.25
N THR A 329 8.43 -6.63 -6.43
CA THR A 329 8.95 -7.92 -5.92
C THR A 329 7.88 -8.69 -5.15
N LEU A 330 7.13 -8.01 -4.28
CA LEU A 330 6.08 -8.64 -3.49
C LEU A 330 4.87 -9.03 -4.35
N TYR A 331 4.53 -8.23 -5.36
CA TYR A 331 3.52 -8.61 -6.35
C TYR A 331 3.93 -9.87 -7.11
N ASN A 332 5.20 -9.98 -7.52
CA ASN A 332 5.70 -11.18 -8.19
C ASN A 332 5.62 -12.42 -7.29
N GLU A 333 6.20 -12.34 -6.08
CA GLU A 333 6.20 -13.44 -5.13
C GLU A 333 4.76 -13.88 -4.75
N SER A 334 3.83 -12.93 -4.62
CA SER A 334 2.43 -13.25 -4.25
C SER A 334 1.61 -13.85 -5.39
N LEU A 335 1.84 -13.46 -6.64
CA LEU A 335 1.19 -14.05 -7.81
C LEU A 335 1.71 -15.45 -8.14
N GLU A 336 2.97 -15.74 -7.81
CA GLU A 336 3.59 -17.07 -7.98
C GLU A 336 3.18 -18.07 -6.88
N LEU A 337 2.42 -17.66 -5.86
CA LEU A 337 1.95 -18.56 -4.83
C LEU A 337 1.07 -19.67 -5.44
N PRO A 338 1.36 -20.94 -5.16
CA PRO A 338 0.60 -22.05 -5.70
C PRO A 338 -0.83 -22.03 -5.17
N LEU A 339 -1.76 -22.47 -6.00
CA LEU A 339 -3.11 -22.80 -5.55
C LEU A 339 -3.01 -23.99 -4.60
N SER A 340 -3.12 -23.71 -3.31
CA SER A 340 -3.13 -24.71 -2.26
C SER A 340 -4.35 -24.49 -1.39
N GLU A 341 -4.99 -25.59 -0.99
CA GLU A 341 -6.01 -25.59 0.04
C GLU A 341 -5.42 -25.37 1.44
N THR A 342 -4.11 -25.55 1.61
CA THR A 342 -3.43 -25.48 2.91
C THR A 342 -2.58 -24.22 3.09
N MET A 343 -2.43 -23.38 2.07
CA MET A 343 -1.65 -22.14 2.14
C MET A 343 -2.43 -20.93 1.62
N PRO A 344 -2.26 -19.75 2.24
CA PRO A 344 -2.80 -18.50 1.70
C PRO A 344 -2.35 -18.27 0.26
N ASN A 345 -3.29 -17.88 -0.59
CA ASN A 345 -3.03 -17.53 -1.99
C ASN A 345 -3.75 -16.22 -2.34
N VAL A 346 -3.33 -15.61 -3.45
CA VAL A 346 -4.00 -14.43 -3.99
C VAL A 346 -5.19 -14.90 -4.84
N ASP A 347 -6.40 -14.61 -4.37
CA ASP A 347 -7.64 -14.90 -5.10
C ASP A 347 -8.18 -13.69 -5.86
N ARG A 348 -7.64 -12.50 -5.56
CA ARG A 348 -8.20 -11.22 -6.02
C ARG A 348 -7.15 -10.15 -6.25
N ILE A 349 -7.37 -9.35 -7.29
CA ILE A 349 -6.62 -8.15 -7.60
C ILE A 349 -7.60 -6.99 -7.76
N LEU A 350 -7.52 -6.01 -6.87
CA LEU A 350 -8.16 -4.71 -7.00
C LEU A 350 -7.22 -3.79 -7.73
N LEU A 351 -7.57 -3.46 -8.96
CA LEU A 351 -6.72 -2.73 -9.88
C LEU A 351 -7.37 -1.40 -10.23
N THR A 352 -6.73 -0.30 -9.83
CA THR A 352 -6.99 0.99 -10.45
C THR A 352 -6.20 1.05 -11.76
N ARG A 353 -6.86 0.83 -12.90
CA ARG A 353 -6.22 0.89 -14.21
C ARG A 353 -6.10 2.34 -14.66
N ILE A 354 -4.88 2.86 -14.74
CA ILE A 354 -4.58 4.17 -15.31
C ILE A 354 -4.62 4.08 -16.83
N LEU A 355 -5.53 4.81 -17.45
CA LEU A 355 -5.86 4.76 -18.87
C LEU A 355 -5.08 5.79 -19.69
N GLN A 356 -4.92 7.00 -19.14
CA GLN A 356 -4.20 8.13 -19.75
C GLN A 356 -3.69 9.09 -18.65
N PRO A 357 -2.51 9.73 -18.84
CA PRO A 357 -1.51 9.44 -19.87
C PRO A 357 -0.84 8.07 -19.64
N ASP A 358 0.03 7.65 -20.57
CA ASP A 358 0.65 6.32 -20.49
C ASP A 358 1.75 6.20 -19.43
N PHE A 359 2.29 7.34 -18.95
CA PHE A 359 3.44 7.42 -18.04
C PHE A 359 4.62 6.55 -18.50
N ALA A 360 5.17 6.87 -19.67
CA ALA A 360 6.27 6.14 -20.29
C ALA A 360 7.57 6.12 -19.47
N GLU A 361 7.69 7.03 -18.51
CA GLU A 361 8.80 7.16 -17.57
C GLU A 361 8.77 6.16 -16.40
N CYS A 362 7.73 5.32 -16.28
CA CYS A 362 7.68 4.28 -15.25
C CYS A 362 8.91 3.36 -15.33
N ASP A 363 9.55 3.11 -14.19
CA ASP A 363 10.73 2.23 -14.05
C ASP A 363 10.41 0.96 -13.25
N VAL A 364 9.29 0.95 -12.53
CA VAL A 364 8.81 -0.20 -11.76
C VAL A 364 7.47 -0.66 -12.33
N PHE A 365 7.36 -1.97 -12.58
CA PHE A 365 6.20 -2.60 -13.20
C PHE A 365 5.66 -3.72 -12.33
N MET A 366 4.34 -3.87 -12.30
CA MET A 366 3.68 -5.06 -11.76
C MET A 366 3.82 -6.21 -12.78
N PRO A 367 4.00 -7.46 -12.32
CA PRO A 367 3.97 -8.63 -13.19
C PRO A 367 2.68 -8.72 -14.02
N ASP A 368 2.80 -9.19 -15.25
CA ASP A 368 1.65 -9.35 -16.14
C ASP A 368 0.86 -10.61 -15.81
N PHE A 369 -0.10 -10.48 -14.90
CA PHE A 369 -0.98 -11.56 -14.47
C PHE A 369 -1.97 -12.04 -15.56
N LEU A 370 -2.04 -11.36 -16.71
CA LEU A 370 -2.90 -11.73 -17.83
C LEU A 370 -2.18 -12.53 -18.92
N LYS A 371 -0.84 -12.51 -18.95
CA LYS A 371 -0.03 -13.13 -20.02
C LYS A 371 0.21 -14.64 -19.88
N THR A 372 -0.33 -15.29 -18.85
CA THR A 372 -0.13 -16.73 -18.61
C THR A 372 -1.03 -17.61 -19.50
N GLY A 373 -0.65 -17.74 -20.79
CA GLY A 373 -1.14 -18.80 -21.70
C GLY A 373 -2.57 -18.64 -22.25
N GLU A 374 -2.98 -19.58 -23.11
CA GLU A 374 -4.26 -19.58 -23.86
C GLU A 374 -5.53 -19.58 -22.98
N GLN A 375 -5.39 -19.73 -21.66
CA GLN A 375 -6.47 -19.56 -20.69
C GLN A 375 -5.95 -18.77 -19.48
N SER A 376 -6.10 -17.44 -19.52
CA SER A 376 -5.79 -16.61 -18.35
C SER A 376 -6.54 -17.13 -17.12
N GLU A 377 -5.80 -17.39 -16.05
CA GLU A 377 -6.33 -17.82 -14.74
C GLU A 377 -7.21 -16.74 -14.08
N TRP A 378 -7.21 -15.52 -14.61
CA TRP A 378 -7.92 -14.38 -14.06
C TRP A 378 -9.11 -14.03 -14.94
N LYS A 379 -10.24 -13.71 -14.29
CA LYS A 379 -11.40 -13.11 -14.95
C LYS A 379 -11.68 -11.74 -14.34
N ARG A 380 -12.03 -10.78 -15.18
CA ARG A 380 -12.54 -9.48 -14.72
C ARG A 380 -13.93 -9.70 -14.14
N ALA A 381 -14.13 -9.27 -12.90
CA ALA A 381 -15.44 -9.26 -12.26
C ALA A 381 -16.27 -8.07 -12.77
N SER A 382 -17.59 -8.23 -12.70
CA SER A 382 -18.54 -7.15 -12.95
C SER A 382 -18.40 -6.02 -11.92
N HIS A 383 -18.95 -4.86 -12.26
CA HIS A 383 -18.97 -3.72 -11.36
C HIS A 383 -19.77 -4.03 -10.07
N ASP A 384 -20.90 -4.72 -10.20
CA ASP A 384 -21.74 -5.10 -9.06
C ASP A 384 -20.99 -6.06 -8.12
N GLU A 385 -20.25 -7.04 -8.66
CA GLU A 385 -19.39 -7.91 -7.85
C GLU A 385 -18.31 -7.11 -7.09
N LEU A 386 -17.71 -6.10 -7.72
CA LEU A 386 -16.72 -5.22 -7.06
C LEU A 386 -17.37 -4.44 -5.92
N SER A 387 -18.46 -3.72 -6.18
CA SER A 387 -19.17 -2.90 -5.19
C SER A 387 -19.69 -3.75 -4.02
N ASN A 388 -20.25 -4.93 -4.31
CA ASN A 388 -20.67 -5.89 -3.29
C ASN A 388 -19.50 -6.40 -2.43
N TRP A 389 -18.35 -6.69 -3.04
CA TRP A 389 -17.20 -7.23 -2.31
C TRP A 389 -16.52 -6.19 -1.41
N VAL A 390 -16.42 -4.93 -1.87
CA VAL A 390 -15.87 -3.84 -1.05
C VAL A 390 -16.87 -3.35 0.00
N GLY A 391 -18.17 -3.54 -0.22
CA GLY A 391 -19.23 -3.17 0.72
C GLY A 391 -19.57 -1.68 0.71
N PHE A 392 -19.38 -1.01 -0.42
CA PHE A 392 -19.78 0.37 -0.68
C PHE A 392 -19.84 0.65 -2.19
N ASP A 393 -20.51 1.74 -2.56
CA ASP A 393 -20.63 2.15 -3.96
C ASP A 393 -19.29 2.65 -4.52
N VAL A 394 -18.77 1.96 -5.53
CA VAL A 394 -17.55 2.34 -6.25
C VAL A 394 -17.95 3.11 -7.50
N PRO A 395 -17.27 4.21 -7.87
CA PRO A 395 -17.57 4.88 -9.14
C PRO A 395 -17.42 3.93 -10.34
N ALA A 396 -18.50 3.77 -11.11
CA ALA A 396 -18.51 2.95 -12.31
C ALA A 396 -17.85 3.66 -13.50
N GLY A 397 -17.17 2.89 -14.36
CA GLY A 397 -16.56 3.38 -15.59
C GLY A 397 -15.37 4.30 -15.39
N GLU A 398 -15.03 5.07 -16.44
CA GLU A 398 -13.89 5.96 -16.46
C GLU A 398 -14.07 7.16 -15.52
N GLN A 399 -13.06 7.38 -14.69
CA GLN A 399 -12.92 8.52 -13.81
C GLN A 399 -11.84 9.44 -14.36
N GLU A 400 -11.98 10.75 -14.12
CA GLU A 400 -10.94 11.73 -14.45
C GLU A 400 -10.60 12.58 -13.21
N GLU A 401 -9.30 12.66 -12.90
CA GLU A 401 -8.76 13.49 -11.82
C GLU A 401 -7.39 14.02 -12.23
N ASN A 402 -7.17 15.34 -12.11
CA ASN A 402 -5.90 16.00 -12.45
C ASN A 402 -5.39 15.69 -13.87
N GLY A 403 -6.29 15.56 -14.86
CA GLY A 403 -5.95 15.23 -16.25
C GLY A 403 -5.57 13.76 -16.48
N ILE A 404 -5.78 12.91 -15.48
CA ILE A 404 -5.49 11.48 -15.53
C ILE A 404 -6.81 10.73 -15.55
N LYS A 405 -6.96 9.84 -16.54
CA LYS A 405 -8.12 8.95 -16.66
C LYS A 405 -7.80 7.59 -16.07
N TYR A 406 -8.71 7.06 -15.27
CA TYR A 406 -8.52 5.75 -14.65
C TYR A 406 -9.86 5.04 -14.41
N GLU A 407 -9.81 3.72 -14.19
CA GLU A 407 -10.99 2.89 -13.91
C GLU A 407 -10.70 1.95 -12.75
N PHE A 408 -11.66 1.76 -11.84
CA PHE A 408 -11.58 0.75 -10.79
C PHE A 408 -12.03 -0.62 -11.33
N GLN A 409 -11.16 -1.62 -11.17
CA GLN A 409 -11.40 -2.97 -11.65
C GLN A 409 -11.18 -3.97 -10.52
N MET A 410 -11.92 -5.07 -10.55
CA MET A 410 -11.65 -6.25 -9.74
C MET A 410 -11.40 -7.43 -10.65
N TRP A 411 -10.32 -8.14 -10.41
CA TRP A 411 -9.99 -9.40 -11.06
C TRP A 411 -10.03 -10.50 -10.01
N VAL A 412 -10.60 -11.64 -10.39
CA VAL A 412 -10.72 -12.81 -9.53
C VAL A 412 -10.09 -14.01 -10.22
N ARG A 413 -9.38 -14.82 -9.46
CA ARG A 413 -8.78 -16.06 -9.96
C ARG A 413 -9.90 -17.09 -10.19
N LYS A 414 -9.83 -17.81 -11.31
CA LYS A 414 -10.83 -18.78 -11.77
C LYS A 414 -10.88 -20.04 -10.91
#